data_AF-A0A8S4N5N6-F1
#
_entry.id   AF-A0A8S4N5N6-F1
#
_cell.length_a   1.000
_cell.length_b   1.000
_cell.length_c   1.000
_cell.angle_alpha   90.00
_cell.angle_beta   90.00
_cell.angle_gamma   90.00
#
_symmetry.space_group_name_H-M   'P 1'
#
loop_
_entity.id
_entity.type
_entity.pdbx_description
1 polymer ?
#
loop_
_entity_poly.entity_id
_entity_poly.type
_entity_poly.pdbx_seq_one_letter_code
_entity_poly.pdbx_strand_id
1 'polypeptide(L)'
;RSLSYWLIRLLIKRHKSRLRMRETLLGILKKILENTQKMNNFEDFDDILGDIDDTFGIQGYQFEPEYTEEELREMEVEEARLRDAEAENEIPEVLDFCICKKTDLEMGCDRANLLDSKEAVCCRGEQWIDLLSSKCGQEEECITNHDDFAVVILHPAVLLLAFCRFLDFKKRKCARPNSLTNSQSRLMAYRQFVTWAYCGNRLGKKNRVVIPACVTERIRQKFPKAEGESYKGYADYLEEEDDVEV
;
A
#
# COMPACT_ATOMS: atom_id res chain seq x y z
N ARG A 1 50.87 1.36 37.02
CA ARG A 1 50.98 2.31 35.88
C ARG A 1 50.47 1.75 34.53
N SER A 2 49.68 0.66 34.48
CA SER A 2 49.37 -0.04 33.20
C SER A 2 47.95 0.19 32.63
N LEU A 3 46.92 0.40 33.46
CA LEU A 3 45.53 0.47 32.99
C LEU A 3 45.12 1.83 32.38
N SER A 4 45.62 2.94 32.91
CA SER A 4 45.33 4.29 32.38
C SER A 4 45.90 4.50 30.98
N TYR A 5 47.07 3.94 30.69
CA TYR A 5 47.71 4.00 29.37
C TYR A 5 46.90 3.24 28.30
N TRP A 6 46.37 2.07 28.65
CA TRP A 6 45.55 1.25 27.74
C TRP A 6 44.19 1.89 27.45
N LEU A 7 43.55 2.47 28.46
CA LEU A 7 42.29 3.23 28.29
C LEU A 7 42.48 4.44 27.38
N ILE A 8 43.56 5.21 27.57
CA ILE A 8 43.87 6.36 26.70
C ILE A 8 44.14 5.90 25.27
N ARG A 9 44.91 4.81 25.05
CA ARG A 9 45.11 4.25 23.71
C ARG A 9 43.82 3.76 23.06
N LEU A 10 42.91 3.15 23.82
CA LEU A 10 41.61 2.69 23.31
C LEU A 10 40.72 3.87 22.89
N LEU A 11 40.69 4.92 23.72
CA LEU A 11 39.94 6.16 23.42
C LEU A 11 40.50 6.88 22.20
N ILE A 12 41.83 6.98 22.06
CA ILE A 12 42.48 7.56 20.87
C ILE A 12 42.17 6.71 19.63
N LYS A 13 42.20 5.38 19.73
CA LYS A 13 41.88 4.48 18.60
C LYS A 13 40.41 4.63 18.18
N ARG A 14 39.48 4.71 19.15
CA ARG A 14 38.04 4.92 18.90
C ARG A 14 37.76 6.31 18.32
N HIS A 15 38.47 7.34 18.76
CA HIS A 15 38.38 8.70 18.22
C HIS A 15 38.92 8.77 16.78
N LYS A 16 40.08 8.16 16.50
CA LYS A 16 40.64 8.08 15.14
C LYS A 16 39.76 7.28 14.17
N SER A 17 39.07 6.24 14.61
CA SER A 17 38.12 5.51 13.76
C SER A 17 36.84 6.32 13.48
N ARG A 18 36.35 7.11 14.46
CA ARG A 18 35.22 8.03 14.25
C ARG A 18 35.56 9.20 13.31
N LEU A 19 36.78 9.74 13.41
CA LEU A 19 37.29 10.76 12.50
C LEU A 19 37.39 10.22 11.07
N ARG A 20 37.97 9.01 10.89
CA ARG A 20 38.04 8.37 9.57
C ARG A 20 36.66 8.10 8.96
N MET A 21 35.69 7.64 9.77
CA MET A 21 34.30 7.49 9.30
C MET A 21 33.67 8.82 8.89
N ARG A 22 33.94 9.92 9.62
CA ARG A 22 33.47 11.26 9.25
C ARG A 22 34.10 11.75 7.95
N GLU A 23 35.41 11.53 7.76
CA GLU A 23 36.11 11.88 6.52
C GLU A 23 35.57 11.10 5.32
N THR A 24 35.28 9.80 5.48
CA THR A 24 34.66 9.00 4.41
C THR A 24 33.24 9.44 4.10
N LEU A 25 32.44 9.78 5.12
CA LEU A 25 31.07 10.28 4.92
C LEU A 25 31.06 11.66 4.26
N LEU A 26 31.98 12.55 4.64
CA LEU A 26 32.16 13.84 3.98
C LEU A 26 32.61 13.67 2.52
N GLY A 27 33.48 12.70 2.24
CA GLY A 27 33.88 12.36 0.86
C GLY A 27 32.72 11.83 0.02
N ILE A 28 31.85 10.98 0.59
CA ILE A 28 30.64 10.50 -0.08
C ILE A 28 29.66 11.65 -0.32
N LEU A 29 29.41 12.50 0.69
CA LEU A 29 28.52 13.66 0.54
C LEU A 29 29.06 14.66 -0.49
N LYS A 30 30.38 14.87 -0.55
CA LYS A 30 30.99 15.73 -1.57
C LYS A 30 30.83 15.15 -2.97
N LYS A 31 30.99 13.83 -3.15
CA LYS A 31 30.71 13.15 -4.43
C LYS A 31 29.22 13.24 -4.83
N ILE A 32 28.31 13.12 -3.87
CA ILE A 32 26.87 13.30 -4.12
C ILE A 32 26.60 14.74 -4.55
N LEU A 33 27.17 15.73 -3.85
CA LEU A 33 27.01 17.15 -4.20
C LEU A 33 27.62 17.50 -5.57
N GLU A 34 28.81 16.99 -5.88
CA GLU A 34 29.44 17.15 -7.20
C GLU A 34 28.60 16.48 -8.32
N ASN A 35 28.03 15.30 -8.06
CA ASN A 35 27.13 14.65 -9.01
C ASN A 35 25.80 15.42 -9.18
N THR A 36 25.26 16.01 -8.12
CA THR A 36 24.05 16.86 -8.23
C THR A 36 24.33 18.18 -8.93
N GLN A 37 25.52 18.76 -8.77
CA GLN A 37 25.94 19.94 -9.55
C GLN A 37 26.14 19.60 -11.03
N LYS A 38 26.65 18.41 -11.35
CA LYS A 38 26.68 17.92 -12.75
C LYS A 38 25.29 17.74 -13.35
N MET A 39 24.29 17.34 -12.56
CA MET A 39 22.91 17.27 -13.02
C MET A 39 22.24 18.65 -13.11
N ASN A 40 22.66 19.64 -12.32
CA ASN A 40 22.08 20.98 -12.32
C ASN A 40 22.73 21.95 -13.32
N ASN A 41 23.87 21.61 -13.92
CA ASN A 41 24.53 22.41 -14.98
C ASN A 41 24.19 21.91 -16.39
N PHE A 42 23.13 21.12 -16.55
CA PHE A 42 22.59 20.76 -17.86
C PHE A 42 21.50 21.77 -18.24
N GLU A 43 21.94 23.01 -18.50
CA GLU A 43 21.16 23.97 -19.28
C GLU A 43 21.23 23.50 -20.73
N ASP A 44 20.27 22.66 -21.15
CA ASP A 44 19.83 22.44 -22.55
C ASP A 44 18.76 21.33 -22.58
N PHE A 45 17.71 21.50 -21.76
CA PHE A 45 16.57 20.57 -21.77
C PHE A 45 15.57 20.86 -22.91
N ASP A 46 15.65 22.04 -23.53
CA ASP A 46 14.78 22.43 -24.65
C ASP A 46 15.36 22.02 -26.02
N ASP A 47 16.70 21.91 -26.16
CA ASP A 47 17.34 21.45 -27.42
C ASP A 47 17.30 19.91 -27.58
N ILE A 48 17.16 19.15 -26.49
CA ILE A 48 17.00 17.68 -26.57
C ILE A 48 15.58 17.29 -27.03
N LEU A 49 14.57 18.10 -26.77
CA LEU A 49 13.19 17.82 -27.19
C LEU A 49 12.90 18.23 -28.65
N GLY A 50 13.72 19.10 -29.24
CA GLY A 50 13.60 19.50 -30.65
C GLY A 50 14.13 18.46 -31.64
N ASP A 51 15.18 17.72 -31.28
CA ASP A 51 15.90 16.84 -32.22
C ASP A 51 15.52 15.35 -32.14
N ILE A 52 14.65 14.94 -31.21
CA ILE A 52 14.17 13.55 -31.15
C ILE A 52 13.12 13.25 -32.24
N ASP A 53 12.41 14.26 -32.74
CA ASP A 53 11.37 14.08 -33.75
C ASP A 53 11.94 13.78 -35.15
N ASP A 54 13.10 14.34 -35.50
CA ASP A 54 13.73 14.14 -36.82
C ASP A 54 14.63 12.90 -36.90
N THR A 55 15.08 12.34 -35.77
CA THR A 55 16.06 11.23 -35.79
C THR A 55 15.39 9.84 -35.89
N PHE A 56 14.09 9.72 -35.60
CA PHE A 56 13.35 8.45 -35.70
C PHE A 56 12.26 8.41 -36.77
N GLY A 57 12.06 9.47 -37.55
CA GLY A 57 11.01 9.49 -38.58
C GLY A 57 9.62 9.13 -38.05
N ILE A 58 9.37 9.35 -36.76
CA ILE A 58 8.08 9.09 -36.13
C ILE A 58 7.24 10.33 -36.39
N GLN A 59 6.68 10.43 -37.60
CA GLN A 59 5.52 11.28 -37.78
C GLN A 59 4.43 10.76 -36.85
N GLY A 60 4.04 11.58 -35.86
CA GLY A 60 2.81 11.34 -35.10
C GLY A 60 1.67 11.01 -36.07
N TYR A 61 0.92 9.94 -35.77
CA TYR A 61 -0.10 9.33 -36.61
C TYR A 61 -0.90 10.36 -37.43
N GLN A 62 -0.47 10.62 -38.66
CA GLN A 62 -1.15 11.53 -39.60
C GLN A 62 -2.13 10.79 -40.52
N PHE A 63 -2.43 9.53 -40.19
CA PHE A 63 -3.41 8.71 -40.88
C PHE A 63 -4.22 7.93 -39.84
N GLU A 64 -5.22 8.59 -39.26
CA GLU A 64 -6.39 7.86 -38.78
C GLU A 64 -7.16 7.41 -40.02
N PRO A 65 -7.41 6.10 -40.21
CA PRO A 65 -8.26 5.64 -41.30
C PRO A 65 -9.65 6.28 -41.15
N GLU A 66 -10.14 6.92 -42.22
CA GLU A 66 -11.52 7.38 -42.28
C GLU A 66 -12.43 6.16 -42.34
N TYR A 67 -13.01 5.79 -41.20
CA TYR A 67 -14.02 4.76 -41.14
C TYR A 67 -15.28 5.25 -41.85
N THR A 68 -15.81 4.43 -42.73
CA THR A 68 -17.15 4.65 -43.29
C THR A 68 -18.20 4.53 -42.17
N GLU A 69 -19.36 5.18 -42.32
CA GLU A 69 -20.45 5.06 -41.34
C GLU A 69 -20.92 3.60 -41.14
N GLU A 70 -20.66 2.73 -42.12
CA GLU A 70 -20.98 1.31 -42.02
C GLU A 70 -19.96 0.58 -41.13
N GLU A 71 -18.66 0.84 -41.29
CA GLU A 71 -17.60 0.32 -40.41
C GLU A 71 -17.74 0.82 -38.96
N LEU A 72 -18.11 2.09 -38.76
CA LEU A 72 -18.41 2.62 -37.42
C LEU A 72 -19.55 1.88 -36.75
N ARG A 73 -20.62 1.57 -37.49
CA ARG A 73 -21.74 0.77 -36.97
C ARG A 73 -21.33 -0.67 -36.66
N GLU A 74 -20.48 -1.26 -37.48
CA GLU A 74 -19.95 -2.61 -37.22
C GLU A 74 -19.09 -2.64 -35.95
N MET A 75 -18.24 -1.63 -35.74
CA MET A 75 -17.45 -1.50 -34.51
C MET A 75 -18.33 -1.26 -33.28
N GLU A 76 -19.38 -0.44 -33.37
CA GLU A 76 -20.33 -0.23 -32.26
C GLU A 76 -21.09 -1.52 -31.91
N VAL A 77 -21.48 -2.32 -32.92
CA VAL A 77 -22.12 -3.62 -32.71
C VAL A 77 -21.16 -4.62 -32.09
N GLU A 78 -19.89 -4.63 -32.51
CA GLU A 78 -18.88 -5.51 -31.94
C GLU A 78 -18.50 -5.07 -30.51
N GLU A 79 -18.39 -3.77 -30.24
CA GLU A 79 -18.26 -3.24 -28.87
C GLU A 79 -19.48 -3.62 -28.01
N ALA A 80 -20.70 -3.52 -28.53
CA ALA A 80 -21.89 -3.92 -27.82
C ALA A 80 -21.88 -5.43 -27.51
N ARG A 81 -21.47 -6.27 -28.47
CA ARG A 81 -21.29 -7.71 -28.27
C ARG A 81 -20.22 -8.03 -27.24
N LEU A 82 -19.12 -7.27 -27.21
CA LEU A 82 -18.08 -7.42 -26.19
C LEU A 82 -18.59 -7.00 -24.81
N ARG A 83 -19.37 -5.92 -24.71
CA ARG A 83 -20.04 -5.51 -23.46
C ARG A 83 -21.05 -6.55 -22.99
N ASP A 84 -21.81 -7.15 -23.92
CA ASP A 84 -22.77 -8.21 -23.62
C ASP A 84 -22.05 -9.51 -23.22
N ALA A 85 -20.92 -9.85 -23.85
CA ALA A 85 -20.07 -10.98 -23.47
C ALA A 85 -19.36 -10.76 -22.12
N GLU A 86 -19.01 -9.51 -21.78
CA GLU A 86 -18.52 -9.13 -20.45
C GLU A 86 -19.62 -9.23 -19.38
N ALA A 87 -20.88 -8.94 -19.74
CA ALA A 87 -22.05 -9.12 -18.88
C ALA A 87 -22.44 -10.61 -18.71
N GLU A 88 -22.21 -11.44 -19.74
CA GLU A 88 -22.38 -12.90 -19.71
C GLU A 88 -21.22 -13.65 -19.03
N ASN A 89 -20.16 -12.96 -18.61
CA ASN A 89 -19.29 -13.49 -17.55
C ASN A 89 -20.04 -13.42 -16.21
N GLU A 90 -21.12 -14.18 -16.12
CA GLU A 90 -21.74 -14.60 -14.88
C GLU A 90 -20.61 -15.11 -13.97
N ILE A 91 -20.33 -14.31 -12.95
CA ILE A 91 -19.38 -14.61 -11.89
C ILE A 91 -19.64 -16.06 -11.48
N PRO A 92 -18.65 -16.98 -11.62
CA PRO A 92 -18.86 -18.36 -11.24
C PRO A 92 -19.42 -18.40 -9.82
N GLU A 93 -20.57 -19.06 -9.66
CA GLU A 93 -21.36 -19.09 -8.41
C GLU A 93 -20.52 -19.53 -7.20
N VAL A 94 -19.39 -20.20 -7.42
CA VAL A 94 -18.46 -20.60 -6.36
C VAL A 94 -17.02 -20.49 -6.86
N LEU A 95 -16.38 -19.32 -6.69
CA LEU A 95 -14.93 -19.28 -6.58
C LEU A 95 -14.58 -19.43 -5.10
N ASP A 96 -14.13 -20.61 -4.71
CA ASP A 96 -13.47 -20.84 -3.42
C ASP A 96 -12.14 -20.07 -3.40
N PHE A 97 -12.22 -18.76 -3.11
CA PHE A 97 -11.04 -17.88 -3.08
C PHE A 97 -10.22 -18.06 -1.78
N CYS A 98 -10.77 -18.78 -0.80
CA CYS A 98 -10.20 -18.93 0.53
C CYS A 98 -9.35 -20.20 0.65
N ILE A 99 -8.05 -20.03 0.86
CA ILE A 99 -7.08 -21.14 1.01
C ILE A 99 -6.75 -21.43 2.49
N CYS A 100 -6.96 -20.48 3.40
CA CYS A 100 -6.66 -20.71 4.82
C CYS A 100 -7.68 -21.66 5.48
N LYS A 101 -7.21 -22.58 6.32
CA LYS A 101 -8.07 -23.46 7.12
C LYS A 101 -8.80 -22.64 8.18
N LYS A 102 -10.14 -22.75 8.18
CA LYS A 102 -11.01 -22.24 9.24
C LYS A 102 -10.86 -23.19 10.44
N THR A 103 -10.37 -22.71 11.58
CA THR A 103 -10.38 -23.49 12.83
C THR A 103 -11.61 -23.12 13.63
N ASP A 104 -12.63 -23.98 13.56
CA ASP A 104 -13.68 -24.27 14.56
C ASP A 104 -14.43 -23.14 15.30
N LEU A 105 -14.50 -21.95 14.72
CA LEU A 105 -15.55 -20.98 15.00
C LEU A 105 -16.08 -20.52 13.63
N GLU A 106 -17.39 -20.32 13.51
CA GLU A 106 -18.21 -20.07 12.30
C GLU A 106 -17.84 -18.80 11.48
N MET A 107 -16.55 -18.51 11.31
CA MET A 107 -16.04 -17.30 10.72
C MET A 107 -14.80 -17.62 9.91
N GLY A 108 -14.99 -17.83 8.62
CA GLY A 108 -13.86 -17.73 7.70
C GLY A 108 -14.11 -16.64 6.68
N CYS A 109 -13.33 -16.65 5.60
CA CYS A 109 -13.48 -15.70 4.49
C CYS A 109 -14.81 -15.95 3.75
N ASP A 110 -15.95 -15.66 4.38
CA ASP A 110 -17.27 -15.89 3.81
C ASP A 110 -17.64 -14.76 2.86
N ARG A 111 -17.97 -15.13 1.61
CA ARG A 111 -18.28 -14.18 0.53
C ARG A 111 -19.45 -13.25 0.89
N ALA A 112 -20.35 -13.70 1.75
CA ALA A 112 -21.50 -12.92 2.24
C ALA A 112 -21.13 -11.61 2.95
N ASN A 113 -19.90 -11.50 3.45
CA ASN A 113 -19.42 -10.30 4.14
C ASN A 113 -18.58 -9.37 3.26
N LEU A 114 -18.36 -9.73 2.00
CA LEU A 114 -17.66 -8.91 1.01
C LEU A 114 -18.61 -7.84 0.47
N LEU A 115 -18.10 -6.62 0.30
CA LEU A 115 -18.86 -5.55 -0.34
C LEU A 115 -18.68 -5.53 -1.86
N ASP A 116 -17.55 -6.06 -2.34
CA ASP A 116 -17.20 -6.10 -3.76
C ASP A 116 -16.38 -7.36 -4.08
N SER A 117 -16.43 -7.80 -5.33
CA SER A 117 -15.60 -8.85 -5.92
C SER A 117 -14.10 -8.60 -5.72
N LYS A 118 -13.65 -7.35 -5.79
CA LYS A 118 -12.25 -6.95 -5.55
C LYS A 118 -11.79 -7.26 -4.11
N GLU A 119 -12.71 -7.32 -3.14
CA GLU A 119 -12.40 -7.64 -1.74
C GLU A 119 -12.23 -9.15 -1.48
N ALA A 120 -12.46 -10.01 -2.48
CA ALA A 120 -12.35 -11.47 -2.40
C ALA A 120 -10.89 -11.95 -2.35
N VAL A 121 -10.12 -11.46 -1.38
CA VAL A 121 -8.71 -11.79 -1.19
C VAL A 121 -8.53 -12.61 0.08
N CYS A 122 -7.84 -13.75 -0.03
CA CYS A 122 -7.46 -14.58 1.11
C CYS A 122 -6.14 -14.12 1.72
N CYS A 123 -5.98 -14.29 3.03
CA CYS A 123 -4.72 -14.02 3.74
C CYS A 123 -3.58 -14.96 3.31
N ARG A 124 -3.90 -16.09 2.69
CA ARG A 124 -2.94 -17.04 2.10
C ARG A 124 -2.89 -16.95 0.57
N GLY A 125 -3.59 -15.99 -0.03
CA GLY A 125 -3.49 -15.72 -1.46
C GLY A 125 -2.11 -15.15 -1.83
N GLU A 126 -1.81 -15.16 -3.12
CA GLU A 126 -0.53 -14.71 -3.69
C GLU A 126 -0.10 -13.32 -3.19
N GLN A 127 -1.05 -12.39 -3.01
CA GLN A 127 -0.76 -11.04 -2.52
C GLN A 127 -0.18 -10.99 -1.10
N TRP A 128 -0.55 -11.95 -0.24
CA TRP A 128 -0.29 -11.87 1.20
C TRP A 128 0.61 -12.98 1.72
N ILE A 129 0.74 -14.10 0.99
CA ILE A 129 1.48 -15.28 1.44
C ILE A 129 2.93 -14.95 1.81
N ASP A 130 3.64 -14.19 0.99
CA ASP A 130 5.04 -13.84 1.25
C ASP A 130 5.20 -12.91 2.46
N LEU A 131 4.30 -11.92 2.59
CA LEU A 131 4.32 -10.92 3.67
C LEU A 131 3.96 -11.51 5.03
N LEU A 132 3.08 -12.51 5.03
CA LEU A 132 2.55 -13.14 6.22
C LEU A 132 3.24 -14.47 6.55
N SER A 133 4.01 -15.06 5.64
CA SER A 133 4.78 -16.30 5.88
C SER A 133 5.64 -16.24 7.14
N SER A 134 6.30 -15.11 7.37
CA SER A 134 7.14 -14.87 8.57
C SER A 134 6.34 -14.68 9.87
N LYS A 135 5.03 -14.46 9.77
CA LYS A 135 4.14 -14.12 10.89
C LYS A 135 3.18 -15.25 11.23
N CYS A 136 2.81 -16.09 10.26
CA CYS A 136 1.99 -17.24 10.54
C CYS A 136 2.87 -18.42 10.97
N GLY A 137 2.46 -19.12 12.04
CA GLY A 137 3.18 -20.28 12.53
C GLY A 137 3.12 -21.47 11.56
N GLN A 138 1.93 -22.05 11.40
CA GLN A 138 1.71 -23.22 10.54
C GLN A 138 1.27 -22.83 9.11
N GLU A 139 1.50 -23.71 8.14
CA GLU A 139 1.30 -23.43 6.71
C GLU A 139 -0.16 -23.16 6.31
N GLU A 140 -1.14 -23.58 7.13
CA GLU A 140 -2.56 -23.50 6.76
C GLU A 140 -3.41 -22.64 7.71
N GLU A 141 -2.82 -22.09 8.77
CA GLU A 141 -3.58 -21.32 9.76
C GLU A 141 -3.95 -19.92 9.25
N CYS A 142 -5.15 -19.46 9.61
CA CYS A 142 -5.61 -18.11 9.28
C CYS A 142 -4.86 -17.04 10.10
N ILE A 143 -4.52 -15.91 9.47
CA ILE A 143 -3.81 -14.80 10.14
C ILE A 143 -4.57 -14.24 11.35
N THR A 144 -5.90 -14.35 11.37
CA THR A 144 -6.74 -13.85 12.47
C THR A 144 -6.57 -14.65 13.77
N ASN A 145 -6.04 -15.87 13.70
CA ASN A 145 -5.78 -16.71 14.86
C ASN A 145 -4.45 -16.40 15.54
N HIS A 146 -3.57 -15.65 14.86
CA HIS A 146 -2.27 -15.30 15.40
C HIS A 146 -2.41 -14.45 16.67
N ASP A 147 -1.64 -14.76 17.71
CA ASP A 147 -1.71 -14.07 19.01
C ASP A 147 -1.52 -12.54 18.88
N ASP A 148 -0.54 -12.12 18.07
CA ASP A 148 -0.29 -10.70 17.83
C ASP A 148 -1.43 -10.02 17.08
N PHE A 149 -2.29 -10.75 16.35
CA PHE A 149 -3.38 -10.13 15.62
C PHE A 149 -4.34 -9.43 16.59
N ALA A 150 -4.73 -10.12 17.67
CA ALA A 150 -5.60 -9.55 18.69
C ALA A 150 -4.97 -8.33 19.38
N VAL A 151 -3.66 -8.39 19.66
CA VAL A 151 -2.95 -7.33 20.38
C VAL A 151 -2.67 -6.12 19.48
N VAL A 152 -2.14 -6.35 18.28
CA VAL A 152 -1.67 -5.27 17.40
C VAL A 152 -2.82 -4.63 16.64
N ILE A 153 -3.82 -5.42 16.23
CA ILE A 153 -4.88 -4.96 15.29
C ILE A 153 -6.19 -4.63 16.02
N LEU A 154 -6.57 -5.40 17.04
CA LEU A 154 -7.89 -5.26 17.69
C LEU A 154 -7.85 -4.51 19.02
N HIS A 155 -6.67 -4.32 19.62
CA HIS A 155 -6.57 -3.71 20.95
C HIS A 155 -6.78 -2.18 20.91
N PRO A 156 -7.79 -1.62 21.61
CA PRO A 156 -8.13 -0.20 21.51
C PRO A 156 -6.99 0.76 21.88
N ALA A 157 -6.18 0.43 22.88
CA ALA A 157 -5.06 1.28 23.29
C ALA A 157 -3.96 1.36 22.21
N VAL A 158 -3.73 0.27 21.47
CA VAL A 158 -2.75 0.23 20.38
C VAL A 158 -3.26 1.08 19.21
N LEU A 159 -4.55 0.96 18.88
CA LEU A 159 -5.18 1.76 17.85
C LEU A 159 -5.19 3.25 18.19
N LEU A 160 -5.42 3.61 19.46
CA LEU A 160 -5.35 5.00 19.91
C LEU A 160 -3.94 5.59 19.72
N LEU A 161 -2.90 4.83 20.10
CA LEU A 161 -1.51 5.24 19.89
C LEU A 161 -1.18 5.38 18.40
N ALA A 162 -1.65 4.44 17.57
CA ALA A 162 -1.50 4.49 16.12
C ALA A 162 -2.19 5.72 15.52
N PHE A 163 -3.39 6.07 16.00
CA PHE A 163 -4.11 7.27 15.59
C PHE A 163 -3.36 8.54 15.95
N CYS A 164 -2.83 8.64 17.18
CA CYS A 164 -2.00 9.75 17.59
C CYS A 164 -0.79 9.92 16.64
N ARG A 165 -0.09 8.82 16.34
CA ARG A 165 1.03 8.86 15.40
C ARG A 165 0.61 9.25 13.98
N PHE A 166 -0.58 8.84 13.55
CA PHE A 166 -1.12 9.22 12.25
C PHE A 166 -1.38 10.74 12.17
N LEU A 167 -1.93 11.34 13.22
CA LEU A 167 -2.14 12.80 13.27
C LEU A 167 -0.81 13.58 13.27
N ASP A 168 0.23 13.05 13.93
CA ASP A 168 1.58 13.64 13.91
C ASP A 168 2.13 13.68 12.49
N PHE A 169 2.01 12.56 11.77
CA PHE A 169 2.45 12.48 10.38
C PHE A 169 1.70 13.47 9.48
N LYS A 170 0.39 13.67 9.73
CA LYS A 170 -0.44 14.65 9.03
C LYS A 170 -0.23 16.09 9.52
N LYS A 171 0.64 16.32 10.51
CA LYS A 171 0.93 17.63 11.12
C LYS A 171 -0.34 18.35 11.59
N ARG A 172 -1.37 17.60 12.01
CA ARG A 172 -2.63 18.17 12.50
C ARG A 172 -2.44 18.64 13.93
N LYS A 173 -2.64 19.94 14.17
CA LYS A 173 -2.64 20.53 15.51
C LYS A 173 -4.05 20.41 16.11
N CYS A 174 -4.43 19.21 16.54
CA CYS A 174 -5.69 18.98 17.25
C CYS A 174 -5.44 18.31 18.60
N ALA A 175 -6.40 18.48 19.52
CA ALA A 175 -6.40 17.79 20.79
C ALA A 175 -6.44 16.27 20.56
N ARG A 176 -5.65 15.52 21.33
CA ARG A 176 -5.65 14.06 21.23
C ARG A 176 -6.96 13.53 21.82
N PRO A 177 -7.68 12.67 21.10
CA PRO A 177 -8.85 12.04 21.67
C PRO A 177 -8.43 11.11 22.81
N ASN A 178 -9.26 10.97 23.84
CA ASN A 178 -9.06 9.97 24.90
C ASN A 178 -9.51 8.56 24.45
N SER A 179 -10.40 8.51 23.45
CA SER A 179 -10.95 7.28 22.87
C SER A 179 -11.31 7.49 21.40
N LEU A 180 -11.24 6.43 20.60
CA LEU A 180 -11.62 6.45 19.18
C LEU A 180 -13.08 6.03 19.00
N THR A 181 -13.76 6.60 18.00
CA THR A 181 -15.05 6.07 17.54
C THR A 181 -14.87 4.73 16.82
N ASN A 182 -15.92 3.92 16.69
CA ASN A 182 -15.81 2.63 15.98
C ASN A 182 -15.31 2.82 14.53
N SER A 183 -15.76 3.86 13.83
CA SER A 183 -15.30 4.18 12.47
C SER A 183 -13.81 4.54 12.44
N GLN A 184 -13.33 5.34 13.40
CA GLN A 184 -11.91 5.65 13.54
C GLN A 184 -11.08 4.41 13.90
N SER A 185 -11.58 3.56 14.80
CA SER A 185 -10.95 2.30 15.19
C SER A 185 -10.82 1.35 14.00
N ARG A 186 -11.87 1.19 13.17
CA ARG A 186 -11.80 0.42 11.92
C ARG A 186 -10.72 0.95 10.98
N LEU A 187 -10.74 2.25 10.71
CA LEU A 187 -9.76 2.88 9.82
C LEU A 187 -8.32 2.67 10.31
N MET A 188 -8.10 2.79 11.62
CA MET A 188 -6.78 2.55 12.20
C MET A 188 -6.40 1.07 12.19
N ALA A 189 -7.34 0.16 12.47
CA ALA A 189 -7.08 -1.28 12.41
C ALA A 189 -6.67 -1.72 11.00
N TYR A 190 -7.34 -1.24 9.95
CA TYR A 190 -6.96 -1.49 8.57
C TYR A 190 -5.53 -1.02 8.26
N ARG A 191 -5.21 0.22 8.63
CA ARG A 191 -3.86 0.80 8.44
C ARG A 191 -2.79 0.07 9.25
N GLN A 192 -3.13 -0.30 10.47
CA GLN A 192 -2.24 -0.99 11.39
C GLN A 192 -1.94 -2.40 10.90
N PHE A 193 -2.93 -3.10 10.32
CA PHE A 193 -2.73 -4.40 9.69
C PHE A 193 -1.76 -4.31 8.53
N VAL A 194 -1.97 -3.38 7.60
CA VAL A 194 -1.05 -3.17 6.47
C VAL A 194 0.35 -2.82 6.99
N THR A 195 0.46 -1.93 7.98
CA THR A 195 1.76 -1.56 8.57
C THR A 195 2.46 -2.75 9.21
N TRP A 196 1.70 -3.59 9.92
CA TRP A 196 2.22 -4.81 10.56
C TRP A 196 2.66 -5.83 9.51
N ALA A 197 1.82 -6.11 8.50
CA ALA A 197 2.13 -7.03 7.42
C ALA A 197 3.41 -6.62 6.65
N TYR A 198 3.58 -5.34 6.35
CA TYR A 198 4.78 -4.81 5.69
C TYR A 198 5.95 -4.52 6.64
N CYS A 199 5.89 -4.94 7.91
CA CYS A 199 6.94 -4.73 8.92
C CYS A 199 7.35 -3.26 9.08
N GLY A 200 6.40 -2.33 8.94
CA GLY A 200 6.64 -0.89 9.03
C GLY A 200 7.20 -0.23 7.77
N ASN A 201 7.40 -0.99 6.68
CA ASN A 201 7.79 -0.44 5.40
C ASN A 201 6.67 0.41 4.79
N ARG A 202 7.06 1.45 4.05
CA ARG A 202 6.11 2.36 3.40
C ARG A 202 5.70 1.76 2.05
N LEU A 203 4.39 1.67 1.81
CA LEU A 203 3.84 1.21 0.51
C LEU A 203 4.11 2.21 -0.63
N GLY A 204 4.34 3.49 -0.32
CA GLY A 204 4.45 4.57 -1.30
C GLY A 204 3.15 5.35 -1.48
N LYS A 205 3.17 6.39 -2.31
CA LYS A 205 1.95 7.13 -2.70
C LYS A 205 1.21 6.31 -3.77
N LYS A 206 -0.12 6.39 -3.78
CA LYS A 206 -1.03 5.72 -4.74
C LYS A 206 -1.00 4.18 -4.75
N ASN A 207 -0.18 3.54 -3.93
CA ASN A 207 -0.16 2.09 -3.78
C ASN A 207 -1.20 1.66 -2.72
N ARG A 208 -2.44 1.42 -3.16
CA ARG A 208 -3.52 0.86 -2.32
C ARG A 208 -3.42 -0.68 -2.39
N VAL A 209 -3.67 -1.33 -1.26
CA VAL A 209 -3.58 -2.80 -1.14
C VAL A 209 -4.89 -3.29 -0.53
N VAL A 210 -5.47 -4.32 -1.13
CA VAL A 210 -6.71 -4.95 -0.67
C VAL A 210 -6.42 -5.83 0.54
N ILE A 211 -7.05 -5.53 1.67
CA ILE A 211 -6.91 -6.30 2.92
C ILE A 211 -7.69 -7.61 2.80
N PRO A 212 -7.18 -8.74 3.33
CA PRO A 212 -7.88 -10.01 3.27
C PRO A 212 -9.27 -9.98 3.92
N ALA A 213 -10.20 -10.73 3.34
CA ALA A 213 -11.59 -10.84 3.79
C ALA A 213 -11.72 -11.25 5.26
N CYS A 214 -10.97 -12.27 5.71
CA CYS A 214 -10.99 -12.69 7.11
C CYS A 214 -10.60 -11.57 8.07
N VAL A 215 -9.66 -10.71 7.68
CA VAL A 215 -9.17 -9.60 8.49
C VAL A 215 -10.20 -8.47 8.54
N THR A 216 -10.76 -8.09 7.38
CA THR A 216 -11.77 -7.03 7.32
C THR A 216 -13.01 -7.41 8.13
N GLU A 217 -13.47 -8.64 8.01
CA GLU A 217 -14.60 -9.17 8.78
C GLU A 217 -14.32 -9.13 10.28
N ARG A 218 -13.17 -9.65 10.72
CA ARG A 218 -12.81 -9.68 12.14
C ARG A 218 -12.75 -8.28 12.76
N ILE A 219 -12.26 -7.29 11.99
CA ILE A 219 -12.25 -5.89 12.40
C ILE A 219 -13.67 -5.31 12.46
N ARG A 220 -14.51 -5.58 11.46
CA ARG A 220 -15.90 -5.09 11.39
C ARG A 220 -16.75 -5.63 12.56
N GLN A 221 -16.53 -6.88 12.97
CA GLN A 221 -17.18 -7.46 14.14
C GLN A 221 -16.73 -6.79 15.46
N LYS A 222 -15.42 -6.55 15.61
CA LYS A 222 -14.88 -5.89 16.81
C LYS A 222 -15.35 -4.45 16.93
N PHE A 223 -15.49 -3.75 15.81
CA PHE A 223 -15.88 -2.35 15.73
C PHE A 223 -17.09 -2.21 14.80
N PRO A 224 -18.30 -2.56 15.26
CA PRO A 224 -19.50 -2.54 14.43
C PRO A 224 -19.84 -1.13 13.96
N LYS A 225 -20.50 -1.06 12.81
CA LYS A 225 -21.07 0.18 12.28
C LYS A 225 -22.19 0.69 13.18
N ALA A 226 -22.43 1.99 13.17
CA ALA A 226 -23.60 2.56 13.83
C ALA A 226 -24.88 2.21 13.03
N GLU A 227 -26.04 2.26 13.68
CA GLU A 227 -27.33 2.12 12.99
C GLU A 227 -27.45 3.17 11.88
N GLY A 228 -27.79 2.73 10.67
CA GLY A 228 -27.90 3.60 9.48
C GLY A 228 -26.59 3.87 8.72
N GLU A 229 -25.42 3.43 9.22
CA GLU A 229 -24.15 3.53 8.48
C GLU A 229 -23.99 2.33 7.53
N SER A 230 -23.49 2.56 6.31
CA SER A 230 -23.02 1.51 5.40
C SER A 230 -21.49 1.39 5.46
N TYR A 231 -20.97 0.17 5.33
CA TYR A 231 -19.53 0.02 5.14
C TYR A 231 -19.16 0.58 3.77
N LYS A 232 -18.01 1.26 3.68
CA LYS A 232 -17.40 1.61 2.40
C LYS A 232 -16.43 0.50 2.03
N GLY A 233 -16.57 -0.03 0.82
CA GLY A 233 -15.68 -1.05 0.27
C GLY A 233 -14.33 -0.46 -0.15
N TYR A 234 -13.48 -1.32 -0.70
CA TYR A 234 -12.24 -0.92 -1.36
C TYR A 234 -12.54 -0.02 -2.58
N ALA A 235 -11.89 1.15 -2.64
CA ALA A 235 -11.99 2.09 -3.74
C ALA A 235 -10.60 2.29 -4.37
N ASP A 236 -10.53 2.22 -5.70
CA ASP A 236 -9.28 2.46 -6.43
C ASP A 236 -8.95 3.96 -6.51
N TYR A 237 -7.67 4.28 -6.76
CA TYR A 237 -7.21 5.68 -6.77
C TYR A 237 -7.75 6.47 -7.97
N LEU A 238 -8.27 5.81 -9.00
CA LEU A 238 -8.75 6.44 -10.25
C LEU A 238 -10.21 6.94 -10.16
N GLU A 239 -10.93 6.63 -9.09
CA GLU A 239 -12.35 7.00 -8.92
C GLU A 239 -12.56 8.23 -8.03
N GLU A 240 -11.49 8.89 -7.56
CA GLU A 240 -11.55 10.09 -6.70
C GLU A 240 -10.85 11.29 -7.36
N GLU A 241 -11.23 11.62 -8.60
CA GLU A 241 -11.10 12.98 -9.14
C GLU A 241 -12.50 13.40 -9.58
N ASP A 242 -13.31 13.84 -8.62
CA ASP A 242 -14.27 14.93 -8.75
C ASP A 242 -14.88 15.19 -7.35
N ASP A 243 -15.02 16.47 -7.00
CA ASP A 243 -15.76 17.00 -5.86
C ASP A 243 -15.17 16.85 -4.44
N VAL A 244 -14.15 17.65 -4.10
CA VAL A 244 -14.20 18.46 -2.86
C VAL A 244 -13.43 19.77 -3.07
N GLU A 245 -14.11 20.81 -3.56
CA GLU A 245 -13.74 22.19 -3.21
C GLU A 245 -14.09 22.44 -1.74
N VAL A 246 -13.09 22.84 -0.93
CA VAL A 246 -13.27 23.58 0.34
C VAL A 246 -12.22 24.67 0.42
#